data_AF-A0A1F5VVP4-F1
#
_entry.id   AF-A0A1F5VVP4-F1
#
_cell.length_a   1.000
_cell.length_b   1.000
_cell.length_c   1.000
_cell.angle_alpha   90.00
_cell.angle_beta   90.00
_cell.angle_gamma   90.00
#
_symmetry.space_group_name_H-M   'P 1'
#
loop_
_entity.id
_entity.type
_entity.pdbx_description
1 polymer ?
#
loop_
_entity_poly.entity_id
_entity_poly.type
_entity_poly.pdbx_seq_one_letter_code
_entity_poly.pdbx_strand_id
1 'polypeptide(L)'
;MIKKNQMINMIQQYQEQLGSIRVSASSGGGMVTVEMDGTKRLISIKIESEVIKAEDSDMLQDLILAAVNEASRQVDEQTAMKMQSFMGQFGLPPGLF
;
A
#
# COMPACT_ATOMS: atom_id res chain seq x y z
N MET A 1 2.04 -26.13 -22.78
CA MET A 1 1.08 -25.01 -22.93
C MET A 1 0.26 -24.78 -21.66
N ILE A 2 -0.27 -25.81 -20.98
CA ILE A 2 -1.08 -25.69 -19.75
C ILE A 2 -0.35 -24.95 -18.60
N LYS A 3 0.92 -25.29 -18.30
CA LYS A 3 1.70 -24.63 -17.24
C LYS A 3 1.95 -23.12 -17.48
N LYS A 4 2.13 -22.72 -18.75
CA LYS A 4 2.35 -21.31 -19.12
C LYS A 4 1.08 -20.48 -18.88
N ASN A 5 -0.08 -21.00 -19.29
CA ASN A 5 -1.36 -20.32 -19.08
C ASN A 5 -1.73 -20.24 -17.60
N GLN A 6 -1.43 -21.29 -16.81
CA GLN A 6 -1.62 -21.25 -15.35
C GLN A 6 -0.77 -20.17 -14.69
N MET A 7 0.50 -20.02 -15.09
CA MET A 7 1.37 -18.97 -14.57
C MET A 7 0.90 -17.56 -14.95
N ILE A 8 0.43 -17.36 -16.19
CA ILE A 8 -0.13 -16.08 -16.63
C ILE A 8 -1.38 -15.71 -15.81
N ASN A 9 -2.32 -16.65 -15.67
CA ASN A 9 -3.53 -16.43 -14.88
C ASN A 9 -3.22 -16.13 -13.41
N MET A 10 -2.24 -16.84 -12.84
CA MET A 10 -1.77 -16.62 -11.48
C MET A 10 -1.23 -15.19 -11.30
N ILE A 11 -0.37 -14.72 -12.21
CA ILE A 11 0.16 -13.34 -12.17
C ILE A 11 -0.97 -12.32 -12.28
N GLN A 12 -1.95 -12.55 -13.16
CA GLN A 12 -3.07 -11.64 -13.34
C GLN A 12 -3.97 -11.55 -12.09
N GLN A 13 -4.32 -12.69 -11.49
CA GLN A 13 -5.06 -12.73 -10.23
C GLN A 13 -4.30 -12.04 -9.09
N TYR A 14 -2.99 -12.23 -9.02
CA TYR A 14 -2.16 -11.56 -8.02
C TYR A 14 -2.18 -10.04 -8.19
N GLN A 15 -2.02 -9.53 -9.42
CA GLN A 15 -2.09 -8.09 -9.73
C GLN A 15 -3.45 -7.48 -9.37
N GLU A 16 -4.55 -8.16 -9.69
CA GLU A 16 -5.90 -7.72 -9.30
C GLU A 16 -6.06 -7.65 -7.77
N GLN A 17 -5.51 -8.63 -7.04
CA GLN A 17 -5.55 -8.64 -5.58
C GLN A 17 -4.74 -7.48 -4.98
N LEU A 18 -3.57 -7.13 -5.53
CA LEU A 18 -2.79 -5.99 -5.05
C LEU A 18 -3.57 -4.67 -5.19
N GLY A 19 -4.23 -4.46 -6.33
CA GLY A 19 -5.07 -3.28 -6.56
C GLY A 19 -6.27 -3.18 -5.63
N SER A 20 -6.65 -4.25 -4.93
CA SER A 20 -7.74 -4.26 -3.93
C SER A 20 -7.28 -3.97 -2.51
N ILE A 21 -5.97 -4.06 -2.22
CA ILE A 21 -5.42 -3.72 -0.90
C ILE A 21 -5.64 -2.23 -0.67
N ARG A 22 -6.02 -1.87 0.56
CA ARG A 22 -6.09 -0.49 1.04
C ARG A 22 -5.37 -0.41 2.37
N VAL A 23 -4.44 0.52 2.47
CA VAL A 23 -3.81 0.89 3.74
C VAL A 23 -4.10 2.36 4.03
N SER A 24 -4.24 2.69 5.30
CA SER A 24 -4.44 4.04 5.78
C SER A 24 -3.36 4.36 6.80
N ALA A 25 -2.59 5.40 6.54
CA ALA A 25 -1.56 5.89 7.46
C ALA A 25 -1.78 7.36 7.77
N SER A 26 -1.36 7.77 8.96
CA SER A 26 -1.49 9.15 9.41
C SER A 26 -0.24 9.66 10.08
N SER A 27 -0.03 10.97 10.05
CA SER A 27 1.00 11.69 10.78
C SER A 27 0.39 12.83 11.60
N GLY A 28 1.17 13.37 12.55
CA GLY A 28 0.72 14.51 13.37
C GLY A 28 -0.56 14.23 14.15
N GLY A 29 -0.72 13.02 14.71
CA GLY A 29 -1.92 12.67 15.47
C GLY A 29 -3.21 12.59 14.64
N GLY A 30 -3.12 12.39 13.32
CA GLY A 30 -4.28 12.33 12.43
C GLY A 30 -4.50 13.60 11.60
N MET A 31 -3.67 14.63 11.82
CA MET A 31 -3.68 15.88 11.07
C MET A 31 -3.52 15.69 9.55
N VAL A 32 -2.70 14.71 9.14
CA VAL A 32 -2.64 14.24 7.76
C VAL A 32 -2.90 12.75 7.75
N THR A 33 -3.83 12.31 6.92
CA THR A 33 -4.13 10.89 6.69
C THR A 33 -4.10 10.62 5.20
N VAL A 34 -3.49 9.52 4.79
CA VAL A 34 -3.43 9.09 3.39
C VAL A 34 -3.93 7.67 3.24
N GLU A 35 -4.56 7.40 2.10
CA GLU A 35 -4.95 6.06 1.68
C GLU A 35 -4.12 5.65 0.47
N MET A 36 -3.53 4.46 0.52
CA MET A 36 -2.70 3.92 -0.56
C MET A 36 -3.15 2.49 -0.89
N ASP A 37 -3.10 2.12 -2.17
CA ASP A 37 -3.38 0.75 -2.59
C ASP A 37 -2.13 -0.15 -2.62
N GLY A 38 -2.31 -1.45 -2.81
CA GLY A 38 -1.21 -2.43 -2.86
C GLY A 38 -0.26 -2.27 -4.05
N THR A 39 -0.58 -1.39 -5.01
CA THR A 39 0.31 -1.02 -6.13
C THR A 39 1.11 0.25 -5.84
N LYS A 40 1.06 0.75 -4.59
CA LYS A 40 1.63 2.02 -4.14
C LYS A 40 1.01 3.25 -4.81
N ARG A 41 -0.20 3.13 -5.33
CA ARG A 41 -0.96 4.28 -5.83
C ARG A 41 -1.62 4.99 -4.65
N LEU A 42 -1.38 6.28 -4.52
CA LEU A 42 -2.07 7.13 -3.57
C LEU A 42 -3.53 7.33 -4.03
N ILE A 43 -4.48 6.99 -3.17
CA ILE A 43 -5.92 7.04 -3.45
C ILE A 43 -6.53 8.33 -2.90
N SER A 44 -6.18 8.69 -1.67
CA SER A 44 -6.69 9.90 -1.03
C SER A 44 -5.66 10.51 -0.07
N ILE A 45 -5.80 11.82 0.15
CA ILE A 45 -5.12 12.57 1.20
C ILE A 45 -6.18 13.42 1.89
N LYS A 46 -6.24 13.34 3.21
CA LYS A 46 -7.04 14.21 4.08
C LYS A 46 -6.09 15.01 4.95
N ILE A 47 -6.30 16.33 5.00
CA ILE A 47 -5.53 17.26 5.83
C ILE A 47 -6.53 18.03 6.69
N GLU A 48 -6.32 18.04 8.00
CA GLU A 48 -7.15 18.79 8.94
C GLU A 48 -6.95 20.31 8.77
N SER A 49 -8.03 21.07 8.90
CA SER A 49 -8.03 22.51 8.62
C SER A 49 -7.08 23.31 9.51
N GLU A 50 -6.79 22.82 10.71
CA GLU A 50 -5.88 23.47 11.66
C GLU A 50 -4.45 23.55 11.11
N VAL A 51 -3.98 22.51 10.43
CA VAL A 51 -2.64 22.49 9.82
C VAL A 51 -2.54 23.44 8.63
N ILE A 52 -3.60 23.52 7.83
CA ILE A 52 -3.63 24.43 6.67
C ILE A 52 -3.61 25.89 7.12
N LYS A 53 -4.29 26.20 8.23
CA LYS A 53 -4.41 27.55 8.79
C LYS A 53 -3.19 28.00 9.58
N ALA A 54 -2.33 27.08 10.00
CA ALA A 54 -1.14 27.41 10.78
C ALA A 54 -0.10 28.24 10.00
N GLU A 55 -0.27 28.42 8.67
CA GLU A 55 0.67 29.09 7.75
C GLU A 55 2.11 28.53 7.80
N ASP A 56 2.29 27.36 8.41
CA ASP A 56 3.54 26.63 8.49
C ASP A 56 3.61 25.57 7.39
N SER A 57 4.11 25.99 6.23
CA SER A 57 4.26 25.13 5.07
C SER A 57 5.25 24.00 5.29
N ASP A 58 6.24 24.19 6.16
CA ASP A 58 7.32 23.24 6.37
C ASP A 58 6.82 22.08 7.22
N MET A 59 6.08 22.38 8.30
CA MET A 59 5.38 21.37 9.08
C MET A 59 4.40 20.57 8.22
N LEU A 60 3.60 21.22 7.37
CA LEU A 60 2.66 20.49 6.49
C LEU A 60 3.38 19.54 5.53
N GLN A 61 4.50 19.97 4.95
CA GLN A 61 5.32 19.13 4.07
C GLN A 61 5.86 17.91 4.82
N ASP A 62 6.39 18.09 6.03
CA ASP A 62 6.92 17.01 6.86
C ASP A 62 5.82 16.01 7.25
N LEU A 63 4.63 16.49 7.58
CA LEU A 63 3.49 15.64 7.90
C LEU A 63 3.05 14.80 6.68
N ILE A 64 2.96 15.40 5.49
CA ILE A 64 2.64 14.67 4.27
C ILE A 64 3.70 13.61 3.97
N LEU A 65 4.98 13.97 4.06
CA LEU A 65 6.10 13.05 3.84
C LEU A 65 6.02 11.85 4.78
N ALA A 66 5.80 12.11 6.07
CA ALA A 66 5.68 11.06 7.08
C ALA A 66 4.50 10.12 6.81
N ALA A 67 3.31 10.66 6.50
CA ALA A 67 2.12 9.85 6.25
C ALA A 67 2.26 8.98 4.99
N VAL A 68 2.82 9.53 3.90
CA VAL A 68 3.02 8.80 2.64
C VAL A 68 4.06 7.69 2.80
N ASN A 69 5.18 7.96 3.48
CA ASN A 69 6.20 6.94 3.71
C ASN A 69 5.69 5.82 4.60
N GLU A 70 4.91 6.13 5.64
CA GLU A 70 4.29 5.12 6.49
C GLU A 70 3.26 4.28 5.72
N ALA A 71 2.43 4.88 4.87
CA ALA A 71 1.53 4.12 3.99
C ALA A 71 2.31 3.19 3.06
N SER A 72 3.39 3.67 2.43
CA SER A 72 4.26 2.84 1.58
C SER A 72 4.85 1.64 2.34
N ARG A 73 5.31 1.86 3.58
CA ARG A 73 5.80 0.80 4.47
C ARG A 73 4.72 -0.24 4.77
N GLN A 74 3.51 0.21 5.09
CA GLN A 74 2.36 -0.68 5.35
C GLN A 74 1.95 -1.46 4.09
N VAL A 75 2.01 -0.85 2.89
CA VAL A 75 1.79 -1.56 1.62
C VAL A 75 2.80 -2.69 1.46
N ASP A 76 4.08 -2.45 1.72
CA ASP A 76 5.13 -3.47 1.59
C ASP A 76 4.87 -4.65 2.54
N GLU A 77 4.50 -4.37 3.80
CA GLU A 77 4.13 -5.41 4.78
C GLU A 77 2.90 -6.22 4.34
N GLN A 78 1.81 -5.55 3.97
CA GLN A 78 0.57 -6.21 3.55
C GLN A 78 0.77 -7.03 2.26
N THR A 79 1.55 -6.51 1.32
CA THR A 79 1.88 -7.18 0.06
C THR A 79 2.72 -8.43 0.32
N ALA A 80 3.71 -8.37 1.20
CA ALA A 80 4.50 -9.53 1.59
C ALA A 80 3.64 -10.63 2.22
N MET A 81 2.72 -10.28 3.12
CA MET A 81 1.78 -11.23 3.75
C MET A 81 0.82 -11.84 2.71
N LYS A 82 0.30 -11.02 1.80
CA LYS A 82 -0.62 -11.48 0.74
C LYS A 82 0.09 -12.43 -0.22
N MET A 83 1.34 -12.12 -0.59
CA MET A 83 2.16 -12.97 -1.44
C MET A 83 2.40 -14.35 -0.80
N GLN A 84 2.77 -14.39 0.49
CA GLN A 84 2.94 -15.65 1.22
C GLN A 84 1.65 -16.49 1.22
N SER A 85 0.51 -15.85 1.49
CA SER A 85 -0.81 -16.50 1.48
C SER A 85 -1.17 -17.00 0.09
N PHE A 86 -0.89 -16.21 -0.94
CA PHE A 86 -1.14 -16.55 -2.34
C PHE A 86 -0.31 -17.76 -2.78
N MET A 87 1.01 -17.77 -2.52
CA MET A 87 1.86 -18.94 -2.81
C MET A 87 1.38 -20.20 -2.10
N GLY A 88 0.92 -20.08 -0.84
CA GLY A 88 0.37 -21.19 -0.07
C GLY A 88 -0.86 -21.83 -0.73
N GLN A 89 -1.73 -21.05 -1.37
CA GLN A 89 -2.90 -21.57 -2.09
C GLN A 89 -2.53 -22.42 -3.31
N PHE A 90 -1.37 -22.16 -3.91
CA PHE A 90 -0.85 -22.92 -5.06
C PHE A 90 0.14 -24.02 -4.65
N GLY A 91 0.35 -24.25 -3.35
CA GLY A 91 1.28 -25.26 -2.85
C GLY A 91 2.74 -24.97 -3.21
N LEU A 92 3.09 -23.71 -3.45
CA LEU A 92 4.45 -23.30 -3.79
C LEU A 92 5.26 -23.05 -2.52
N PRO A 93 6.52 -23.53 -2.44
CA PRO A 93 7.36 -23.30 -1.27
C PRO A 93 7.68 -21.81 -1.11
N PRO A 94 7.78 -21.31 0.14
CA PRO A 94 8.22 -19.95 0.40
C PRO A 94 9.68 -19.75 -0.08
N GLY A 95 9.99 -18.58 -0.64
CA GLY A 95 11.36 -18.21 -1.05
C GLY A 95 11.73 -18.49 -2.51
N LEU A 96 10.76 -18.61 -3.41
CA LEU A 96 11.01 -18.75 -4.86
C LEU A 96 11.44 -17.44 -5.57
N PHE A 97 11.51 -16.33 -4.85
CA PHE A 97 11.92 -15.01 -5.34
C PHE A 97 12.68 -14.23 -4.26
#